data_AF-A0A430PYS9-F1
#
_entry.id   AF-A0A430PYS9-F1
#
_cell.length_a   1.000
_cell.length_b   1.000
_cell.length_c   1.000
_cell.angle_alpha   90.00
_cell.angle_beta   90.00
_cell.angle_gamma   90.00
#
_symmetry.space_group_name_H-M   'P 1'
#
loop_
_entity.id
_entity.type
_entity.pdbx_description
1 polymer ?
#
loop_
_entity_poly.entity_id
_entity_poly.type
_entity_poly.pdbx_seq_one_letter_code
_entity_poly.pdbx_strand_id
1 'polypeptide(L)'
;DIISTLEYYAIQHSLNPTWVPTILRDSHLLCIANISDAYNELIHSKDSLWRRDELQERLFIAFITIIEDFLMNNTSIQLTIRQRMLQTDRILNQITGLLVDLNSDIKTTTTTITTTSTTINMIEKTGHFSKFSKSKWIESLRNLHDRLQRLNR
;
A
#
# COMPACT_ATOMS: atom_id res chain seq x y z
N ASP A 1 -4.80 -5.13 -14.73
CA ASP A 1 -6.07 -4.81 -15.43
C ASP A 1 -7.32 -4.90 -14.57
N ILE A 2 -7.65 -6.03 -13.92
CA ILE A 2 -8.88 -6.11 -13.11
C ILE A 2 -8.84 -5.16 -11.90
N ILE A 3 -7.76 -5.18 -11.12
CA ILE A 3 -7.62 -4.32 -9.93
C ILE A 3 -7.66 -2.83 -10.29
N SER A 4 -6.93 -2.41 -11.31
CA SER A 4 -6.94 -1.02 -11.78
C SER A 4 -8.34 -0.58 -12.26
N THR A 5 -9.07 -1.48 -12.93
CA THR A 5 -10.46 -1.21 -13.37
C THR A 5 -11.41 -1.06 -12.18
N LEU A 6 -11.32 -1.97 -11.20
CA LEU A 6 -12.14 -1.91 -9.99
C LEU A 6 -11.85 -0.66 -9.16
N GLU A 7 -10.58 -0.29 -9.02
CA GLU A 7 -10.20 0.94 -8.33
C GLU A 7 -10.68 2.18 -9.07
N TYR A 8 -10.56 2.20 -10.40
CA TYR A 8 -11.07 3.30 -11.21
C TYR A 8 -12.58 3.48 -11.02
N TYR A 9 -13.35 2.38 -11.08
CA TYR A 9 -14.78 2.40 -10.81
C TYR A 9 -15.08 2.91 -9.40
N ALA A 10 -14.37 2.41 -8.39
CA ALA A 10 -14.57 2.80 -7.01
C ALA A 10 -14.25 4.28 -6.76
N ILE A 11 -13.24 4.83 -7.45
CA ILE A 11 -12.91 6.26 -7.44
C ILE A 11 -14.04 7.07 -8.08
N GLN A 12 -14.50 6.70 -9.27
CA GLN A 12 -15.57 7.41 -9.98
C GLN A 12 -16.87 7.47 -9.17
N HIS A 13 -17.18 6.41 -8.42
CA HIS A 13 -18.37 6.30 -7.60
C HIS A 13 -18.15 6.74 -6.14
N SER A 14 -16.99 7.30 -5.78
CA SER A 14 -16.66 7.75 -4.42
C SER A 14 -16.86 6.66 -3.35
N LEU A 15 -16.57 5.41 -3.69
CA LEU A 15 -16.68 4.27 -2.79
C LEU A 15 -15.54 4.26 -1.77
N ASN A 16 -15.73 3.56 -0.66
CA ASN A 16 -14.69 3.42 0.37
C ASN A 16 -13.39 2.81 -0.23
N PRO A 17 -12.19 3.26 0.20
CA PRO A 17 -10.92 2.59 -0.13
C PRO A 17 -10.88 1.09 0.13
N THR A 18 -11.65 0.60 1.11
CA THR A 18 -11.73 -0.83 1.44
C THR A 18 -12.74 -1.61 0.59
N TRP A 19 -13.46 -0.96 -0.33
CA TRP A 19 -14.49 -1.60 -1.15
C TRP A 19 -13.93 -2.66 -2.10
N VAL A 20 -12.83 -2.35 -2.81
CA VAL A 20 -12.17 -3.33 -3.70
C VAL A 20 -11.59 -4.49 -2.87
N PRO A 21 -10.83 -4.27 -1.77
CA PRO A 21 -10.44 -5.35 -0.86
C PRO A 21 -11.60 -6.23 -0.39
N THR A 22 -12.73 -5.62 -0.02
CA THR A 22 -13.92 -6.34 0.45
C THR A 22 -14.46 -7.31 -0.60
N ILE A 23 -14.62 -6.86 -1.84
CA ILE A 23 -15.08 -7.73 -2.94
C ILE A 23 -14.08 -8.85 -3.21
N LEU A 24 -12.78 -8.55 -3.19
CA LEU A 24 -11.74 -9.54 -3.43
C LEU A 24 -11.73 -10.63 -2.34
N ARG A 25 -11.88 -10.23 -1.07
CA ARG A 25 -12.02 -11.17 0.04
C ARG A 25 -13.26 -12.04 -0.13
N ASP A 26 -14.41 -11.43 -0.42
CA ASP A 26 -15.70 -12.12 -0.52
C ASP A 26 -15.74 -13.04 -1.77
N SER A 27 -14.90 -12.78 -2.77
CA SER A 27 -14.71 -13.67 -3.93
C SER A 27 -13.83 -14.90 -3.64
N HIS A 28 -13.30 -15.05 -2.42
CA HIS A 28 -12.49 -16.18 -1.97
C HIS A 28 -11.28 -16.51 -2.86
N LEU A 29 -10.65 -15.49 -3.46
CA LEU A 29 -9.48 -15.67 -4.31
C LEU A 29 -8.27 -16.17 -3.48
N LEU A 30 -7.65 -17.25 -3.96
CA LEU A 30 -6.54 -17.93 -3.27
C LEU A 30 -5.16 -17.30 -3.54
N CYS A 31 -5.08 -16.29 -4.41
CA CYS A 31 -3.84 -15.72 -4.94
C CYS A 31 -3.61 -14.28 -4.49
N ILE A 32 -3.55 -14.07 -3.16
CA ILE A 32 -3.34 -12.74 -2.58
C ILE A 32 -2.05 -12.09 -3.08
N ALA A 33 -0.99 -12.86 -3.29
CA ALA A 33 0.26 -12.33 -3.81
C ALA A 33 0.10 -11.63 -5.18
N ASN A 34 -0.75 -12.15 -6.07
CA ASN A 34 -1.02 -11.52 -7.37
C ASN A 34 -1.82 -10.23 -7.22
N ILE A 35 -2.73 -10.19 -6.24
CA ILE A 35 -3.50 -9.00 -5.91
C ILE A 35 -2.55 -7.93 -5.34
N SER A 36 -1.66 -8.33 -4.43
CA SER A 36 -0.68 -7.42 -3.84
C SER A 36 0.33 -6.91 -4.87
N ASP A 37 0.73 -7.74 -5.85
CA ASP A 37 1.54 -7.28 -7.00
C ASP A 37 0.81 -6.18 -7.78
N ALA A 38 -0.47 -6.37 -8.09
CA ALA A 38 -1.24 -5.41 -8.87
C ALA A 38 -1.37 -4.06 -8.14
N TYR A 39 -1.58 -4.06 -6.81
CA TYR A 39 -1.55 -2.83 -6.03
C TYR A 39 -0.15 -2.22 -5.99
N ASN A 40 0.90 -3.03 -5.84
CA ASN A 40 2.27 -2.55 -5.85
C ASN A 40 2.63 -1.89 -7.19
N GLU A 41 2.18 -2.45 -8.32
CA GLU A 41 2.34 -1.84 -9.65
C GLU A 41 1.59 -0.50 -9.75
N LEU A 42 0.38 -0.41 -9.19
CA LEU A 42 -0.39 0.85 -9.20
C LEU A 42 0.25 1.94 -8.35
N ILE A 43 0.75 1.59 -7.16
CA ILE A 43 1.48 2.51 -6.28
C ILE A 43 2.69 3.11 -7.01
N HIS A 44 3.44 2.28 -7.74
CA HIS A 44 4.62 2.69 -8.50
C HIS A 44 4.33 3.14 -9.94
N SER A 45 3.06 3.32 -10.30
CA SER A 45 2.69 3.62 -11.68
C SER A 45 3.28 4.94 -12.17
N LYS A 46 3.62 4.98 -13.46
CA LYS A 46 4.07 6.19 -14.15
C LYS A 46 2.92 7.10 -14.59
N ASP A 47 1.70 6.59 -14.56
CA ASP A 47 0.51 7.35 -14.88
C ASP A 47 0.25 8.42 -13.80
N SER A 48 -0.01 9.65 -14.25
CA SER A 48 -0.23 10.80 -13.39
C SER A 48 -1.52 10.69 -12.58
N LEU A 49 -2.48 9.87 -13.00
CA LEU A 49 -3.68 9.57 -12.23
C LEU A 49 -3.29 8.95 -10.88
N TRP A 50 -2.59 7.82 -10.90
CA TRP A 50 -2.28 7.03 -9.70
C TRP A 50 -1.31 7.73 -8.76
N ARG A 51 -0.56 8.73 -9.24
CA ARG A 51 0.38 9.51 -8.42
C ARG A 51 -0.27 10.59 -7.55
N ARG A 52 -1.56 10.86 -7.72
CA ARG A 52 -2.28 11.84 -6.89
C ARG A 52 -2.30 11.37 -5.45
N ASP A 53 -2.04 12.26 -4.51
CA ASP A 53 -1.89 11.92 -3.09
C ASP A 53 -3.11 11.19 -2.51
N GLU A 54 -4.31 11.65 -2.83
CA GLU A 54 -5.58 11.05 -2.40
C GLU A 54 -5.74 9.61 -2.92
N LEU A 55 -5.23 9.33 -4.12
CA LEU A 55 -5.27 8.01 -4.72
C LEU A 55 -4.16 7.12 -4.19
N GLN A 56 -2.97 7.68 -3.90
CA GLN A 56 -1.91 6.96 -3.20
C GLN A 56 -2.38 6.51 -1.82
N GLU A 57 -3.02 7.38 -1.04
CA GLU A 57 -3.59 7.02 0.25
C GLU A 57 -4.61 5.88 0.13
N ARG A 58 -5.52 5.99 -0.84
CA ARG A 58 -6.49 4.94 -1.15
C ARG A 58 -5.80 3.61 -1.47
N LEU A 59 -4.80 3.62 -2.35
CA LEU A 59 -4.08 2.42 -2.76
C LEU A 59 -3.32 1.79 -1.58
N PHE A 60 -2.70 2.59 -0.71
CA PHE A 60 -2.03 2.09 0.50
C PHE A 60 -3.02 1.48 1.49
N ILE A 61 -4.19 2.10 1.71
CA ILE A 61 -5.25 1.53 2.55
C ILE A 61 -5.71 0.19 1.99
N ALA A 62 -5.97 0.12 0.68
CA ALA A 62 -6.40 -1.10 0.01
C ALA A 62 -5.34 -2.21 0.11
N PHE A 63 -4.07 -1.89 -0.15
CA PHE A 63 -2.93 -2.81 -0.04
C PHE A 63 -2.77 -3.36 1.38
N ILE A 64 -2.85 -2.51 2.41
CA ILE A 64 -2.78 -2.94 3.82
C ILE A 64 -3.94 -3.88 4.14
N THR A 65 -5.15 -3.52 3.71
CA THR A 65 -6.38 -4.28 4.00
C THR A 65 -6.31 -5.70 3.42
N ILE A 66 -5.88 -5.87 2.17
CA ILE A 66 -5.77 -7.21 1.57
C ILE A 66 -4.75 -8.11 2.28
N ILE A 67 -3.68 -7.53 2.84
CA ILE A 67 -2.66 -8.29 3.59
C ILE A 67 -3.19 -8.64 4.97
N GLU A 68 -3.92 -7.72 5.62
CA GLU A 68 -4.59 -8.01 6.89
C GLU A 68 -5.63 -9.13 6.74
N ASP A 69 -6.45 -9.07 5.69
CA ASP A 69 -7.43 -10.11 5.36
C ASP A 69 -6.73 -11.46 5.13
N PHE A 70 -5.59 -11.48 4.45
CA PHE A 70 -4.78 -12.70 4.28
C PHE A 70 -4.29 -13.25 5.62
N LEU A 71 -3.71 -12.40 6.46
CA LEU A 71 -3.21 -12.79 7.78
C LEU A 71 -4.32 -13.33 8.69
N MET A 72 -5.53 -12.77 8.61
CA MET A 72 -6.69 -13.22 9.39
C MET A 72 -7.29 -14.53 8.85
N ASN A 73 -7.37 -14.67 7.53
CA ASN A 73 -8.04 -15.80 6.87
C ASN A 73 -7.11 -16.99 6.56
N ASN A 74 -5.81 -16.89 6.85
CA ASN A 74 -4.85 -17.99 6.69
C ASN A 74 -5.20 -19.26 7.51
N THR A 75 -6.13 -19.15 8.46
CA THR A 75 -6.71 -20.28 9.19
C THR A 75 -7.89 -20.94 8.48
N SER A 76 -8.60 -20.23 7.58
CA SER A 76 -9.76 -20.77 6.84
C SER A 76 -9.44 -21.16 5.40
N ILE A 77 -8.40 -20.58 4.81
CA ILE A 77 -8.00 -20.84 3.42
C ILE A 77 -7.07 -22.07 3.37
N GLN A 78 -7.51 -23.12 2.67
CA GLN A 78 -6.82 -24.40 2.46
C GLN A 78 -5.55 -24.30 1.58
N LEU A 79 -4.68 -23.31 1.81
CA LEU A 79 -3.37 -23.28 1.16
C LEU A 79 -2.45 -24.30 1.83
N THR A 80 -1.71 -25.05 1.02
CA THR A 80 -0.62 -25.89 1.53
C THR A 80 0.45 -25.01 2.19
N ILE A 81 1.23 -25.58 3.12
CA ILE A 81 2.32 -24.87 3.80
C ILE A 81 3.24 -24.18 2.77
N ARG A 82 3.63 -24.90 1.71
CA ARG A 82 4.49 -24.37 0.65
C ARG A 82 3.86 -23.17 -0.09
N GLN A 83 2.57 -23.23 -0.40
CA GLN A 83 1.89 -22.12 -1.07
C GLN A 83 1.80 -20.89 -0.16
N ARG A 84 1.53 -21.08 1.13
CA ARG A 84 1.54 -19.97 2.10
C ARG A 84 2.91 -19.33 2.17
N MET A 85 3.98 -20.11 2.33
CA MET A 85 5.35 -19.58 2.36
C MET A 85 5.69 -18.76 1.11
N LEU A 86 5.39 -19.29 -0.08
CA LEU A 86 5.67 -18.57 -1.35
C LEU A 86 4.90 -17.26 -1.47
N GLN A 87 3.63 -17.23 -1.04
CA GLN A 87 2.85 -15.99 -1.03
C GLN A 87 3.39 -15.01 0.01
N THR A 88 3.69 -15.48 1.22
CA THR A 88 4.26 -14.69 2.31
C THR A 88 5.61 -14.06 1.93
N ASP A 89 6.53 -14.84 1.35
CA ASP A 89 7.84 -14.34 0.89
C ASP A 89 7.69 -13.24 -0.16
N ARG A 90 6.76 -13.41 -1.11
CA ARG A 90 6.51 -12.42 -2.15
C ARG A 90 5.95 -11.12 -1.57
N ILE A 91 4.98 -11.22 -0.65
CA ILE A 91 4.40 -10.06 0.03
C ILE A 91 5.45 -9.35 0.90
N LEU A 92 6.30 -10.10 1.61
CA LEU A 92 7.38 -9.54 2.43
C LEU A 92 8.36 -8.70 1.59
N ASN A 93 8.75 -9.19 0.41
CA ASN A 93 9.62 -8.46 -0.50
C ASN A 93 8.99 -7.14 -0.97
N GLN A 94 7.69 -7.14 -1.28
CA GLN A 94 6.96 -5.93 -1.66
C GLN A 94 6.90 -4.91 -0.53
N ILE A 95 6.51 -5.35 0.68
CA ILE A 95 6.47 -4.47 1.86
C ILE A 95 7.85 -3.87 2.14
N THR A 96 8.91 -4.68 2.00
CA THR A 96 10.28 -4.21 2.19
C THR A 96 10.64 -3.12 1.19
N GLY A 97 10.30 -3.30 -0.10
CA GLY A 97 10.49 -2.27 -1.13
C GLY A 97 9.76 -0.97 -0.79
N LEU A 98 8.46 -1.06 -0.50
CA LEU A 98 7.64 0.09 -0.11
C LEU A 98 8.19 0.83 1.11
N LEU A 99 8.68 0.10 2.12
CA LEU A 99 9.30 0.69 3.30
C LEU A 99 10.60 1.42 2.94
N VAL A 100 11.44 0.87 2.06
CA VAL A 100 12.65 1.55 1.60
C VAL A 100 12.31 2.84 0.86
N ASP A 101 11.35 2.79 -0.06
CA ASP A 101 10.92 3.94 -0.86
C ASP A 101 10.36 5.06 0.02
N LEU A 102 9.41 4.73 0.91
CA LEU A 102 8.82 5.69 1.84
C LEU A 102 9.84 6.31 2.80
N ASN A 103 10.82 5.52 3.27
CA ASN A 103 11.88 6.05 4.13
C ASN A 103 12.87 6.94 3.37
N SER A 104 13.09 6.68 2.07
CA SER A 104 13.94 7.53 1.22
C SER A 104 13.30 8.89 0.96
N ASP A 105 11.99 8.92 0.70
CA ASP A 105 11.18 10.13 0.51
C ASP A 105 11.20 11.08 1.73
N ILE A 106 11.19 10.51 2.95
CA ILE A 106 11.23 11.31 4.17
C ILE A 106 12.59 12.01 4.32
N LYS A 107 13.68 11.34 3.94
CA LYS A 107 15.03 11.89 4.00
C LYS A 107 15.19 13.04 3.02
N THR A 108 14.74 12.89 1.77
CA THR A 108 14.83 13.93 0.74
C THR A 108 14.03 15.17 1.10
N THR A 109 12.79 15.01 1.58
CA THR A 109 11.93 16.13 1.99
C THR A 109 12.53 16.95 3.14
N THR A 110 13.16 16.29 4.12
CA THR A 110 13.79 16.96 5.27
C THR A 110 15.03 17.78 4.86
N THR A 111 15.80 17.29 3.88
CA THR A 111 16.97 18.01 3.35
C THR A 111 16.58 19.25 2.55
N THR A 112 15.51 19.20 1.74
CA THR A 112 15.06 20.35 0.94
C THR A 112 14.51 21.49 1.80
N ILE A 113 13.75 21.20 2.86
CA ILE A 113 13.22 22.23 3.79
C ILE A 113 14.35 22.98 4.52
N THR A 114 15.45 22.28 4.83
CA THR A 114 16.59 22.87 5.56
C THR A 114 17.42 23.80 4.65
N THR A 115 17.39 23.62 3.33
CA THR A 115 18.16 24.45 2.37
C THR A 115 17.39 25.66 1.84
N THR A 116 16.07 25.72 1.95
CA THR A 116 15.24 26.85 1.48
C THR A 116 14.82 27.84 2.56
N SER A 117 15.22 27.65 3.82
CA SER A 117 14.81 28.47 4.97
C SER A 117 15.41 29.89 5.04
N THR A 118 15.76 30.54 3.91
CA THR A 118 16.22 31.95 3.92
C THR A 118 15.40 32.89 3.04
N THR A 119 14.45 32.43 2.22
CA THR A 119 13.63 33.37 1.45
C THR A 119 12.26 32.82 1.09
N ILE A 120 11.24 33.64 1.39
CA ILE A 120 9.89 33.70 0.80
C ILE A 120 8.78 32.99 1.58
N ASN A 121 8.18 33.77 2.49
CA ASN A 121 6.73 33.78 2.68
C ASN A 121 6.05 34.04 1.32
N MET A 122 5.31 33.08 0.78
CA MET A 122 4.04 33.22 0.05
C MET A 122 3.78 31.96 -0.80
N ILE A 123 2.63 31.32 -0.54
CA ILE A 123 1.95 30.31 -1.37
C ILE A 123 2.56 28.90 -1.34
N GLU A 124 2.12 28.08 -0.37
CA GLU A 124 1.98 26.64 -0.58
C GLU A 124 0.52 26.25 -0.40
N LYS A 125 -0.24 26.38 -1.49
CA LYS A 125 -1.61 25.87 -1.62
C LYS A 125 -1.59 24.76 -2.66
N THR A 126 -0.74 23.75 -2.48
CA THR A 126 -0.74 22.50 -3.25
C THR A 126 -0.21 21.35 -2.41
N GLY A 127 -1.09 20.41 -2.06
CA GLY A 127 -0.71 19.00 -1.88
C GLY A 127 0.15 18.61 -0.68
N HIS A 128 0.07 19.31 0.45
CA HIS A 128 0.70 18.79 1.68
C HIS A 128 -0.22 17.75 2.36
N PHE A 129 -0.46 16.61 1.71
CA PHE A 129 -0.90 15.43 2.45
C PHE A 129 0.23 15.04 3.40
N SER A 130 -0.11 15.16 4.68
CA SER A 130 0.81 15.35 5.78
C SER A 130 1.83 14.21 5.90
N LYS A 131 3.07 14.54 6.27
CA LYS A 131 4.07 13.61 6.83
C LYS A 131 3.48 12.55 7.78
N PHE A 132 2.36 12.88 8.42
CA PHE A 132 1.54 12.05 9.30
C PHE A 132 0.87 10.83 8.61
N SER A 133 0.46 10.91 7.34
CA SER A 133 -0.10 9.75 6.60
C SER A 133 1.00 8.76 6.21
N LYS A 134 2.13 9.25 5.67
CA LYS A 134 3.29 8.41 5.35
C LYS A 134 3.87 7.70 6.59
N SER A 135 3.96 8.39 7.74
CA SER A 135 4.40 7.75 8.99
C SER A 135 3.45 6.64 9.45
N LYS A 136 2.13 6.81 9.27
CA LYS A 136 1.15 5.76 9.56
C LYS A 136 1.32 4.56 8.64
N TRP A 137 1.52 4.79 7.34
CA TRP A 137 1.76 3.69 6.39
C TRP A 137 3.03 2.92 6.74
N ILE A 138 4.12 3.61 7.08
CA ILE A 138 5.36 2.95 7.53
C ILE A 138 5.10 2.07 8.75
N GLU A 139 4.37 2.58 9.76
CA GLU A 139 4.07 1.81 10.95
C GLU A 139 3.18 0.59 10.66
N SER A 140 2.13 0.76 9.86
CA SER A 140 1.26 -0.33 9.41
C SER A 140 2.05 -1.39 8.63
N LEU A 141 2.90 -0.98 7.69
CA LEU A 141 3.73 -1.87 6.89
C LEU A 141 4.75 -2.63 7.75
N ARG A 142 5.37 -1.98 8.75
CA ARG A 142 6.27 -2.65 9.71
C ARG A 142 5.53 -3.70 10.53
N ASN A 143 4.35 -3.39 11.05
CA ASN A 143 3.54 -4.35 11.79
C ASN A 143 3.14 -5.55 10.91
N LEU A 144 2.71 -5.31 9.66
CA LEU A 144 2.41 -6.39 8.72
C LEU A 144 3.63 -7.24 8.40
N HIS A 145 4.78 -6.60 8.16
CA HIS A 145 6.04 -7.28 7.89
C HIS A 145 6.42 -8.21 9.06
N ASP A 146 6.39 -7.73 10.30
CA ASP A 146 6.71 -8.54 11.48
C ASP A 146 5.75 -9.72 11.66
N ARG A 147 4.46 -9.51 11.41
CA ARG A 147 3.45 -10.57 11.47
C ARG A 147 3.67 -11.63 10.38
N LEU A 148 3.97 -11.21 9.15
CA LEU A 148 4.29 -12.11 8.04
C LEU A 148 5.58 -12.90 8.30
N GLN A 149 6.61 -12.27 8.87
CA GLN A 149 7.84 -12.97 9.25
C GLN A 149 7.60 -14.05 10.30
N ARG A 150 6.72 -13.80 11.28
CA ARG A 150 6.36 -14.81 12.29
C ARG A 150 5.57 -15.97 11.69
N LEU A 151 4.73 -15.71 10.68
CA LEU A 151 3.97 -16.74 9.98
C LEU A 151 4.87 -17.70 9.18
N ASN A 152 6.05 -17.24 8.76
CA ASN A 152 7.00 -18.02 7.94
C ASN A 152 8.04 -18.80 8.77
N ARG A 153 8.00 -18.69 10.10
CA ARG A 153 8.88 -19.44 11.04
C ARG A 153 8.18 -20.70 11.54
#